data_AF-A0ABD2P6J8-F1
#
_entry.id   AF-A0ABD2P6J8-F1
#
_cell.length_a   1.000
_cell.length_b   1.000
_cell.length_c   1.000
_cell.angle_alpha   90.00
_cell.angle_beta   90.00
_cell.angle_gamma   90.00
#
_symmetry.space_group_name_H-M   'P 1'
#
loop_
_entity.id
_entity.type
_entity.pdbx_description
1 polymer ?
#
loop_
_entity_poly.entity_id
_entity_poly.type
_entity_poly.pdbx_seq_one_letter_code
_entity_poly.pdbx_strand_id
1 'polypeptide(L)'
;MIATRGGDTGIYIRDGLRFDSIDLRLVLENTSIVIKTNDIKILFCVPYKPPGIGNRTLLFGDIEDIVMASLLVADCVVVVGDFNVDFRKSDSPEYTSHINCLQNFGLMVDKPTRRDAILDHIITNKPNIFEFAGIVDFPYSDHDSTKFTIASRVFPTKQPQFSSYRDFRQFSLDSFQSDIEASSMHKMFRMNSMLLRVTSSQVNSRNKTINEF
;
A
#
# COMPACT_ATOMS: atom_id res chain seq x y z
N MET A 1 8.28 11.66 12.93
CA MET A 1 7.07 12.35 12.44
C MET A 1 7.30 12.72 10.99
N ILE A 2 6.54 12.16 10.05
CA ILE A 2 6.66 12.53 8.63
C ILE A 2 5.24 12.87 8.16
N ALA A 3 5.08 14.10 7.66
CA ALA A 3 3.88 14.57 7.00
C ALA A 3 4.21 14.74 5.52
N THR A 4 3.53 14.01 4.66
CA THR A 4 3.48 14.33 3.23
C THR A 4 2.35 15.33 3.02
N ARG A 5 2.58 16.36 2.19
CA ARG A 5 1.60 17.42 1.89
C ARG A 5 1.30 17.43 0.40
N GLY A 6 0.03 17.49 0.05
CA GLY A 6 -0.45 17.90 -1.27
C GLY A 6 -1.50 18.97 -1.06
N GLY A 7 -1.16 20.24 -1.32
CA GLY A 7 -2.07 21.39 -1.16
C GLY A 7 -2.82 21.38 0.19
N ASP A 8 -4.11 21.06 0.12
CA ASP A 8 -5.07 21.00 1.23
C ASP A 8 -5.20 19.64 1.92
N THR A 9 -4.40 18.65 1.52
CA THR A 9 -4.41 17.28 2.08
C THR A 9 -3.08 16.91 2.75
N GLY A 10 -3.13 15.99 3.70
CA GLY A 10 -1.93 15.46 4.33
C GLY A 10 -2.18 14.16 5.07
N ILE A 11 -1.11 13.37 5.22
CA ILE A 11 -1.15 12.12 5.98
C ILE A 11 -0.18 12.19 7.16
N TYR A 12 -0.71 11.92 8.35
CA TYR A 12 0.07 11.77 9.56
C TYR A 12 0.35 10.29 9.84
N ILE A 13 1.63 9.97 10.06
CA ILE A 13 2.08 8.59 10.28
C ILE A 13 2.80 8.52 11.64
N ARG A 14 2.33 7.60 12.48
CA ARG A 14 2.96 7.29 13.77
C ARG A 14 4.39 6.79 13.54
N ASP A 15 5.29 7.19 14.42
CA ASP A 15 6.69 6.76 14.36
C ASP A 15 6.84 5.23 14.37
N GLY A 16 7.82 4.74 13.62
CA GLY A 16 8.09 3.31 13.44
C GLY A 16 7.30 2.61 12.31
N LEU A 17 6.30 3.27 11.70
CA LEU A 17 5.64 2.73 10.50
C LEU A 17 6.44 3.07 9.24
N ARG A 18 6.71 2.04 8.43
CA ARG A 18 7.35 2.20 7.12
C ARG A 18 6.29 2.41 6.05
N PHE A 19 6.52 3.40 5.20
CA PHE A 19 5.65 3.74 4.09
C PHE A 19 6.48 4.24 2.91
N ASP A 20 5.92 4.10 1.71
CA ASP A 20 6.42 4.72 0.49
C ASP A 20 5.43 5.82 0.09
N SER A 21 5.91 7.05 -0.14
CA SER A 21 5.07 8.09 -0.73
C SER A 21 4.84 7.78 -2.21
N ILE A 22 3.62 7.99 -2.71
CA ILE A 22 3.31 7.85 -4.12
C ILE A 22 2.56 9.07 -4.63
N ASP A 23 2.90 9.51 -5.83
CA ASP A 23 2.15 10.51 -6.58
C ASP A 23 1.28 9.78 -7.61
N LEU A 24 -0.03 9.77 -7.39
CA LEU A 24 -1.02 9.17 -8.29
C LEU A 24 -1.36 10.08 -9.48
N ARG A 25 -0.84 11.32 -9.53
CA ARG A 25 -1.09 12.32 -10.58
C ARG A 25 -2.57 12.53 -10.91
N LEU A 26 -3.39 12.56 -9.86
CA LEU A 26 -4.83 12.77 -9.99
C LEU A 26 -5.13 14.25 -10.21
N VAL A 27 -6.29 14.54 -10.78
CA VAL A 27 -6.79 15.91 -10.97
C VAL A 27 -7.15 16.55 -9.63
N LEU A 28 -7.76 15.77 -8.73
CA LEU A 28 -8.02 16.23 -7.36
C LEU A 28 -6.72 16.31 -6.57
N GLU A 29 -6.66 17.34 -5.72
CA GLU A 29 -5.63 17.41 -4.70
C GLU A 29 -5.70 16.17 -3.82
N ASN A 30 -4.58 15.48 -3.73
CA ASN A 30 -4.49 14.25 -2.98
C ASN A 30 -3.11 14.09 -2.36
N THR A 31 -3.09 13.36 -1.26
CA THR A 31 -1.87 12.81 -0.68
C THR A 31 -2.02 11.30 -0.61
N SER A 32 -1.04 10.58 -1.13
CA SER A 32 -1.10 9.12 -1.21
C SER A 32 0.16 8.46 -0.65
N ILE A 33 -0.03 7.40 0.13
CA ILE A 33 1.06 6.58 0.65
C ILE A 33 0.74 5.10 0.50
N VAL A 34 1.78 4.31 0.42
CA VAL A 34 1.69 2.86 0.44
C VAL A 34 2.31 2.34 1.72
N ILE A 35 1.58 1.49 2.43
CA ILE A 35 2.08 0.70 3.54
C ILE A 35 2.15 -0.76 3.11
N LYS A 36 3.34 -1.34 3.22
CA LYS A 36 3.56 -2.77 2.95
C LYS A 36 3.47 -3.55 4.25
N THR A 37 2.52 -4.47 4.30
CA THR A 37 2.44 -5.50 5.34
C THR A 37 3.10 -6.78 4.81
N ASN A 38 3.14 -7.85 5.61
CA ASN A 38 3.69 -9.13 5.13
C ASN A 38 2.83 -9.76 4.02
N ASP A 39 1.52 -9.56 4.08
CA ASP A 39 0.55 -10.27 3.23
C ASP A 39 -0.02 -9.39 2.11
N ILE A 40 -0.18 -8.09 2.37
CA ILE A 40 -0.83 -7.16 1.44
C ILE A 40 -0.10 -5.81 1.37
N LYS A 41 -0.08 -5.23 0.17
CA LYS A 41 0.26 -3.84 -0.06
C LYS A 41 -1.01 -3.01 0.04
N ILE A 42 -1.04 -2.06 0.96
CA ILE A 42 -2.19 -1.19 1.21
C ILE A 42 -1.84 0.22 0.73
N LEU A 43 -2.64 0.77 -0.17
CA LEU A 43 -2.58 2.17 -0.57
C LEU A 43 -3.62 2.96 0.24
N PHE A 44 -3.16 4.03 0.87
CA PHE A 44 -4.00 5.07 1.42
C PHE A 44 -3.94 6.27 0.49
N CYS A 45 -5.08 6.64 -0.07
CA CYS A 45 -5.26 7.84 -0.89
C CYS A 45 -6.18 8.79 -0.15
N VAL A 46 -5.73 10.01 0.07
CA VAL A 46 -6.49 11.06 0.76
C VAL A 46 -6.77 12.19 -0.22
N PRO A 47 -7.84 12.08 -1.03
CA PRO A 47 -8.27 13.16 -1.90
C PRO A 47 -9.08 14.20 -1.11
N TYR A 48 -9.07 15.44 -1.59
CA TYR A 48 -9.99 16.49 -1.16
C TYR A 48 -10.69 17.08 -2.38
N LYS A 49 -12.02 17.20 -2.29
CA LYS A 49 -12.80 17.89 -3.31
C LYS A 49 -13.39 19.18 -2.72
N PRO A 50 -12.92 20.37 -3.13
CA PRO A 50 -13.46 21.64 -2.66
C PRO A 50 -14.99 21.79 -2.87
N PRO A 51 -15.68 22.55 -2.01
CA PRO A 51 -17.09 22.87 -2.20
C PRO A 51 -17.28 23.78 -3.42
N GLY A 52 -18.39 23.60 -4.15
CA GLY A 52 -18.78 24.49 -5.25
C GLY A 52 -18.12 24.22 -6.62
N ILE A 53 -17.17 23.29 -6.72
CA ILE A 53 -16.69 22.78 -8.02
C ILE A 53 -17.78 21.88 -8.60
N GLY A 54 -18.73 22.49 -9.33
CA GLY A 54 -19.92 21.85 -9.90
C GLY A 54 -19.72 21.16 -11.25
N ASN A 55 -18.47 20.96 -11.69
CA ASN A 55 -18.22 20.27 -12.95
C ASN A 55 -18.44 18.76 -12.75
N ARG A 56 -19.66 18.31 -13.04
CA ARG A 56 -20.06 16.90 -13.13
C ARG A 56 -19.00 16.05 -13.86
N THR A 57 -18.41 16.57 -14.93
CA THR A 57 -17.39 15.88 -15.74
C THR A 57 -16.08 15.60 -15.01
N LEU A 58 -15.69 16.43 -14.04
CA LEU A 58 -14.50 16.19 -13.22
C LEU A 58 -14.79 15.06 -12.22
N LEU A 59 -15.95 15.10 -11.55
CA LEU A 59 -16.33 14.12 -10.53
C LEU A 59 -16.35 12.65 -10.99
N PHE A 60 -16.81 12.39 -12.22
CA PHE A 60 -16.84 11.04 -12.79
C PHE A 60 -15.43 10.51 -13.05
N GLY A 61 -14.60 11.31 -13.73
CA GLY A 61 -13.22 10.95 -14.02
C GLY A 61 -12.42 10.80 -12.75
N ASP A 62 -12.59 11.68 -11.77
CA ASP A 62 -11.71 11.75 -10.62
C ASP A 62 -11.77 10.50 -9.73
N ILE A 63 -12.96 10.00 -9.40
CA ILE A 63 -13.10 8.80 -8.55
C ILE A 63 -12.70 7.55 -9.32
N GLU A 64 -13.08 7.45 -10.60
CA GLU A 64 -12.68 6.32 -11.44
C GLU A 64 -11.16 6.30 -11.66
N ASP A 65 -10.54 7.45 -11.90
CA ASP A 65 -9.09 7.62 -12.04
C ASP A 65 -8.38 7.32 -10.71
N ILE A 66 -8.91 7.80 -9.57
CA ILE A 66 -8.42 7.44 -8.24
C ILE A 66 -8.43 5.92 -8.10
N VAL A 67 -9.56 5.29 -8.38
CA VAL A 67 -9.75 3.84 -8.28
C VAL A 67 -8.79 3.09 -9.20
N MET A 68 -8.72 3.45 -10.47
CA MET A 68 -7.91 2.78 -11.49
C MET A 68 -6.42 2.95 -11.23
N ALA A 69 -5.95 4.17 -10.97
CA ALA A 69 -4.55 4.45 -10.63
C ALA A 69 -4.15 3.72 -9.34
N SER A 70 -5.07 3.65 -8.37
CA SER A 70 -4.84 2.97 -7.09
C SER A 70 -4.70 1.45 -7.24
N LEU A 71 -5.52 0.83 -8.09
CA LEU A 71 -5.50 -0.62 -8.33
C LEU A 71 -4.22 -1.11 -9.01
N LEU A 72 -3.52 -0.25 -9.77
CA LEU A 72 -2.22 -0.58 -10.35
C LEU A 72 -1.08 -0.64 -9.31
N VAL A 73 -1.31 -0.03 -8.14
CA VAL A 73 -0.26 0.20 -7.14
C VAL A 73 -0.34 -0.81 -6.01
N ALA A 74 -1.53 -1.24 -5.59
CA ALA A 74 -1.71 -1.97 -4.35
C ALA A 74 -2.82 -3.03 -4.42
N ASP A 75 -2.71 -4.07 -3.58
CA ASP A 75 -3.72 -5.13 -3.49
C ASP A 75 -5.00 -4.64 -2.80
N CYS A 76 -4.81 -3.78 -1.80
CA CYS A 76 -5.87 -3.11 -1.07
C CYS A 76 -5.75 -1.61 -1.24
N VAL A 77 -6.86 -0.98 -1.62
CA VAL A 77 -6.99 0.46 -1.78
C VAL A 77 -7.95 0.97 -0.72
N VAL A 78 -7.54 2.00 -0.01
CA VAL A 78 -8.35 2.73 0.96
C VAL A 78 -8.31 4.21 0.55
N VAL A 79 -9.43 4.70 0.07
CA VAL A 79 -9.63 6.11 -0.25
C VAL A 79 -10.42 6.74 0.90
N VAL A 80 -9.88 7.78 1.52
CA VAL A 80 -10.52 8.46 2.65
C VAL A 80 -10.36 9.96 2.53
N GLY A 81 -11.46 10.71 2.60
CA GLY A 81 -11.39 12.17 2.49
C GLY A 81 -12.75 12.83 2.41
N ASP A 82 -12.74 14.17 2.39
CA ASP A 82 -13.93 15.02 2.19
C ASP A 82 -14.19 15.20 0.70
N PHE A 83 -15.29 14.60 0.23
CA PHE A 83 -15.72 14.70 -1.16
C PHE A 83 -16.69 15.86 -1.38
N ASN A 84 -17.19 16.50 -0.32
CA ASN A 84 -18.25 17.50 -0.39
C ASN A 84 -19.46 17.01 -1.24
N VAL A 85 -19.83 15.73 -1.10
CA VAL A 85 -21.00 15.10 -1.73
C VAL A 85 -21.85 14.49 -0.62
N ASP A 86 -23.05 15.02 -0.37
CA ASP A 86 -23.92 14.55 0.71
C ASP A 86 -24.62 13.24 0.34
N PHE A 87 -24.18 12.14 0.94
CA PHE A 87 -24.69 10.79 0.64
C PHE A 87 -26.12 10.52 1.07
N ARG A 88 -26.75 11.43 1.82
CA ARG A 88 -28.18 11.35 2.15
C ARG A 88 -29.07 11.88 1.02
N LYS A 89 -28.50 12.65 0.11
CA LYS A 89 -29.22 13.22 -1.04
C LYS A 89 -29.14 12.23 -2.20
N SER A 90 -29.78 11.06 -2.04
CA SER A 90 -29.79 9.99 -3.03
C SER A 90 -30.28 10.43 -4.41
N ASP A 91 -31.14 11.44 -4.43
CA ASP A 91 -31.74 11.99 -5.65
C ASP A 91 -30.83 13.00 -6.36
N SER A 92 -29.69 13.34 -5.76
CA SER A 92 -28.72 14.23 -6.39
C SER A 92 -27.98 13.51 -7.52
N PRO A 93 -27.75 14.19 -8.65
CA PRO A 93 -26.89 13.65 -9.68
C PRO A 93 -25.48 13.31 -9.20
N GLU A 94 -24.94 14.11 -8.27
CA GLU A 94 -23.63 13.92 -7.69
C GLU A 94 -23.56 12.59 -6.93
N TYR A 95 -24.57 12.26 -6.11
CA TYR A 95 -24.68 10.97 -5.44
C TYR A 95 -24.73 9.81 -6.44
N THR A 96 -25.61 9.91 -7.43
CA THR A 96 -25.80 8.83 -8.43
C THR A 96 -24.50 8.57 -9.18
N SER A 97 -23.81 9.64 -9.55
CA SER A 97 -22.50 9.59 -10.21
C SER A 97 -21.45 8.93 -9.32
N HIS A 98 -21.36 9.36 -8.06
CA HIS A 98 -20.40 8.84 -7.10
C HIS A 98 -20.62 7.35 -6.85
N ILE A 99 -21.86 6.90 -6.59
CA ILE A 99 -22.18 5.48 -6.38
C ILE A 99 -21.88 4.63 -7.61
N ASN A 100 -22.15 5.13 -8.83
CA ASN A 100 -21.86 4.39 -10.05
C ASN A 100 -20.36 4.14 -10.25
N CYS A 101 -19.50 5.09 -9.86
CA CYS A 101 -18.04 4.89 -9.88
C CYS A 101 -17.56 3.87 -8.83
N LEU A 102 -18.36 3.61 -7.79
CA LEU A 102 -18.02 2.71 -6.68
C LEU A 102 -18.52 1.27 -6.86
N GLN A 103 -18.96 0.83 -8.03
CA GLN A 103 -19.57 -0.50 -8.21
C GLN A 103 -18.72 -1.68 -7.68
N ASN A 104 -17.39 -1.56 -7.67
CA ASN A 104 -16.47 -2.57 -7.13
C ASN A 104 -15.82 -2.20 -5.79
N PHE A 105 -16.28 -1.10 -5.18
CA PHE A 105 -15.76 -0.55 -3.94
C PHE A 105 -16.87 -0.45 -2.89
N GLY A 106 -16.56 -0.85 -1.66
CA GLY A 106 -17.45 -0.64 -0.53
C GLY A 106 -17.30 0.77 0.03
N LEU A 107 -18.42 1.43 0.28
CA LEU A 107 -18.50 2.58 1.18
C LEU A 107 -18.65 2.07 2.62
N MET A 108 -17.78 2.53 3.52
CA MET A 108 -17.71 2.01 4.89
C MET A 108 -18.31 2.96 5.94
N VAL A 109 -18.73 4.17 5.56
CA VAL A 109 -19.34 5.17 6.46
C VAL A 109 -20.74 5.50 5.97
N ASP A 110 -21.72 5.37 6.86
CA ASP A 110 -23.15 5.57 6.61
C ASP A 110 -23.79 6.61 7.56
N LYS A 111 -22.97 7.25 8.40
CA LYS A 111 -23.41 8.23 9.39
C LYS A 111 -22.93 9.65 9.04
N PRO A 112 -23.62 10.70 9.53
CA PRO A 112 -23.20 12.08 9.32
C PRO A 112 -21.79 12.35 9.83
N THR A 113 -20.98 13.02 9.02
CA THR A 113 -19.63 13.45 9.35
C THR A 113 -19.54 14.95 9.55
N ARG A 114 -20.56 15.72 9.15
CA ARG A 114 -20.66 17.15 9.40
C ARG A 114 -22.11 17.54 9.67
N ARG A 115 -22.43 17.82 10.94
CA ARG A 115 -23.82 18.04 11.40
C ARG A 115 -24.70 16.87 10.94
N ASP A 116 -25.64 17.11 10.04
CA ASP A 116 -26.48 16.05 9.51
C ASP A 116 -25.91 15.42 8.23
N ALA A 117 -24.96 16.05 7.52
CA ALA A 117 -24.46 15.61 6.22
C ALA A 117 -23.39 14.51 6.29
N ILE A 118 -23.40 13.61 5.30
CA ILE A 118 -22.37 12.57 5.11
C ILE A 118 -21.46 13.06 3.98
N LEU A 119 -20.31 13.65 4.30
CA LEU A 119 -19.40 14.27 3.32
C LEU A 119 -18.05 13.57 3.24
N ASP A 120 -17.62 12.97 4.35
CA ASP A 120 -16.36 12.26 4.46
C ASP A 120 -16.60 10.77 4.22
N HIS A 121 -15.94 10.21 3.20
CA HIS A 121 -16.17 8.83 2.80
C HIS A 121 -14.94 7.98 3.09
N ILE A 122 -15.18 6.72 3.47
CA ILE A 122 -14.18 5.66 3.44
C ILE A 122 -14.59 4.68 2.35
N ILE A 123 -13.75 4.56 1.33
CA ILE A 123 -14.01 3.78 0.13
C ILE A 123 -12.91 2.73 -0.03
N THR A 124 -13.27 1.47 -0.29
CA THR A 124 -12.26 0.40 -0.42
C THR A 124 -12.67 -0.73 -1.37
N ASN A 125 -11.69 -1.33 -2.08
CA ASN A 125 -11.90 -2.53 -2.88
C ASN A 125 -11.90 -3.83 -2.05
N LYS A 126 -11.62 -3.74 -0.73
CA LYS A 126 -11.54 -4.89 0.18
C LYS A 126 -12.35 -4.61 1.46
N PRO A 127 -13.68 -4.45 1.40
CA PRO A 127 -14.48 -4.16 2.60
C PRO A 127 -14.34 -5.25 3.68
N ASN A 128 -14.12 -6.50 3.26
CA ASN A 128 -14.03 -7.66 4.16
C ASN A 128 -12.81 -7.68 5.10
N ILE A 129 -11.79 -6.83 4.88
CA ILE A 129 -10.62 -6.78 5.78
C ILE A 129 -10.76 -5.73 6.88
N PHE A 130 -11.83 -4.93 6.86
CA PHE A 130 -12.11 -3.94 7.88
C PHE A 130 -12.77 -4.65 9.08
N GLU A 131 -12.17 -4.54 10.25
CA GLU A 131 -12.75 -5.02 11.52
C GLU A 131 -13.75 -4.01 12.07
N PHE A 132 -13.50 -2.73 11.79
CA PHE A 132 -14.31 -1.62 12.24
C PHE A 132 -14.23 -0.47 11.22
N ALA A 133 -15.35 0.20 11.00
CA ALA A 133 -15.44 1.50 10.36
C ALA A 133 -16.57 2.29 11.03
N GLY A 134 -16.34 3.57 11.28
CA GLY A 134 -17.32 4.41 11.96
C GLY A 134 -16.84 5.84 12.17
N ILE A 135 -17.52 6.54 13.05
CA ILE A 135 -17.32 7.97 13.31
C ILE A 135 -16.95 8.17 14.77
N VAL A 136 -16.08 9.13 15.01
CA VAL A 136 -15.64 9.59 16.32
C VAL A 136 -15.89 11.09 16.39
N ASP A 137 -16.66 11.51 17.39
CA ASP A 137 -16.91 12.91 17.69
C ASP A 137 -15.57 13.66 17.87
N PHE A 138 -15.42 14.77 17.16
CA PHE A 138 -14.21 15.58 17.19
C PHE A 138 -14.54 17.05 17.51
N PRO A 139 -14.50 17.45 18.81
CA PRO A 139 -15.08 18.71 19.27
C PRO A 139 -14.31 19.97 18.83
N TYR A 140 -13.17 19.80 18.14
CA TYR A 140 -12.33 20.89 17.68
C TYR A 140 -12.50 21.20 16.18
N SER A 141 -13.37 20.46 15.48
CA SER A 141 -13.73 20.68 14.08
C SER A 141 -15.25 20.75 13.94
N ASP A 142 -15.73 21.31 12.84
CA ASP A 142 -17.14 21.18 12.45
C ASP A 142 -17.42 19.84 11.74
N HIS A 143 -16.38 19.04 11.47
CA HIS A 143 -16.46 17.66 11.00
C HIS A 143 -16.08 16.68 12.12
N ASP A 144 -16.86 15.61 12.25
CA ASP A 144 -16.51 14.42 13.01
C ASP A 144 -15.45 13.60 12.26
N SER A 145 -14.58 12.93 13.02
CA SER A 145 -13.51 12.11 12.43
C SER A 145 -14.01 10.73 12.02
N THR A 146 -13.70 10.31 10.80
CA THR A 146 -13.88 8.91 10.41
C THR A 146 -12.76 8.04 10.98
N LYS A 147 -13.11 6.86 11.48
CA LYS A 147 -12.16 5.91 12.08
C LYS A 147 -12.44 4.52 11.55
N PHE A 148 -11.37 3.80 11.22
CA PHE A 148 -11.46 2.41 10.83
C PHE A 148 -10.29 1.60 11.37
N THR A 149 -10.41 0.28 11.33
CA THR A 149 -9.37 -0.67 11.71
C THR A 149 -9.33 -1.77 10.67
N ILE A 150 -8.13 -2.06 10.16
CA ILE A 150 -7.89 -3.10 9.16
C ILE A 150 -7.22 -4.28 9.86
N ALA A 151 -7.79 -5.46 9.68
CA ALA A 151 -7.18 -6.72 10.09
C ALA A 151 -5.87 -6.90 9.30
N SER A 152 -4.73 -6.63 9.92
CA SER A 152 -3.42 -6.91 9.33
C SER A 152 -2.65 -7.89 10.18
N ARG A 153 -2.27 -9.02 9.59
CA ARG A 153 -1.35 -9.97 10.21
C ARG A 153 0.07 -9.40 10.07
N VAL A 154 0.43 -8.62 11.08
CA VAL A 154 1.79 -8.21 11.41
C VAL A 154 2.44 -7.31 10.34
N PHE A 155 2.60 -6.02 10.67
CA PHE A 155 3.60 -5.16 10.00
C PHE A 155 4.95 -5.89 10.01
N PRO A 156 5.80 -5.72 8.99
CA PRO A 156 7.08 -6.44 8.93
C PRO A 156 7.97 -6.09 10.12
N THR A 157 7.87 -6.81 11.22
CA THR A 157 9.00 -7.09 12.09
C THR A 157 9.89 -8.02 11.28
N LYS A 158 10.84 -7.45 10.53
CA LYS A 158 11.88 -8.26 9.87
C LYS A 158 12.52 -9.11 10.96
N GLN A 159 12.18 -10.40 11.00
CA GLN A 159 13.02 -11.37 11.66
C GLN A 159 14.37 -11.33 10.94
N PRO A 160 15.50 -11.27 11.66
CA PRO A 160 16.81 -11.30 11.02
C PRO A 160 16.90 -12.55 10.13
N GLN A 161 16.97 -12.34 8.82
CA GLN A 161 17.25 -13.42 7.88
C GLN A 161 18.74 -13.68 7.95
N PHE A 162 19.12 -14.80 8.57
CA PHE A 162 20.48 -15.29 8.50
C PHE A 162 20.71 -15.88 7.11
N SER A 163 21.54 -15.23 6.31
CA SER A 163 22.10 -15.84 5.11
C SER A 163 23.47 -16.42 5.46
N SER A 164 23.64 -17.72 5.23
CA SER A 164 24.96 -18.34 5.25
C SER A 164 25.54 -18.31 3.84
N TYR A 165 26.78 -17.88 3.69
CA TYR A 165 27.55 -18.05 2.47
C TYR A 165 28.69 -19.06 2.73
N ARG A 166 29.11 -19.77 1.69
CA ARG A 166 30.34 -20.57 1.77
C ARG A 166 31.52 -19.66 1.55
N ASP A 167 32.45 -19.65 2.50
CA ASP A 167 33.71 -18.95 2.37
C ASP A 167 34.70 -19.83 1.60
N PHE A 168 35.07 -19.41 0.39
CA PHE A 168 36.01 -20.14 -0.47
C PHE A 168 37.47 -19.71 -0.27
N ARG A 169 37.77 -18.78 0.65
CA ARG A 169 39.14 -18.29 0.87
C ARG A 169 40.08 -19.36 1.41
N GLN A 170 39.55 -20.39 2.06
CA GLN A 170 40.29 -21.56 2.56
C GLN A 170 39.84 -22.86 1.88
N PHE A 171 39.47 -22.79 0.59
CA PHE A 171 39.03 -23.97 -0.14
C PHE A 171 40.17 -24.99 -0.26
N SER A 172 39.97 -26.17 0.32
CA SER A 172 40.85 -27.33 0.19
C SER A 172 40.23 -28.31 -0.79
N LEU A 173 40.89 -28.49 -1.95
CA LEU A 173 40.42 -29.41 -2.98
C LEU A 173 40.42 -30.86 -2.48
N ASP A 174 41.46 -31.26 -1.75
CA ASP A 174 41.63 -32.63 -1.26
C ASP A 174 40.57 -32.99 -0.21
N SER A 175 40.26 -32.05 0.68
CA SER A 175 39.17 -32.21 1.66
C SER A 175 37.82 -32.31 0.97
N PHE A 176 37.59 -31.49 -0.06
CA PHE A 176 36.35 -31.52 -0.83
C PHE A 176 36.17 -32.82 -1.61
N GLN A 177 37.23 -33.34 -2.23
CA GLN A 177 37.20 -34.63 -2.92
C GLN A 177 36.94 -35.77 -1.95
N SER A 178 37.60 -35.77 -0.79
CA SER A 178 37.36 -36.74 0.29
C SER A 178 35.90 -36.70 0.76
N ASP A 179 35.33 -35.52 0.93
CA ASP A 179 33.93 -35.34 1.31
C ASP A 179 32.95 -35.88 0.26
N ILE A 180 33.24 -35.67 -1.03
CA ILE A 180 32.42 -36.21 -2.14
C ILE A 180 32.49 -37.74 -2.15
N GLU A 181 33.69 -38.30 -2.04
CA GLU A 181 33.92 -39.76 -2.07
C GLU A 181 33.29 -40.46 -0.86
N ALA A 182 33.35 -39.84 0.31
CA ALA A 182 32.70 -40.32 1.53
C ALA A 182 31.17 -40.11 1.51
N SER A 183 30.66 -39.19 0.67
CA SER A 183 29.23 -38.94 0.57
C SER A 183 28.52 -40.07 -0.18
N SER A 184 27.42 -40.56 0.41
CA SER A 184 26.52 -41.50 -0.25
C SER A 184 25.67 -40.77 -1.30
N MET A 185 26.28 -40.30 -2.40
CA MET A 185 25.64 -39.52 -3.47
C MET A 185 24.34 -40.16 -4.00
N HIS A 186 24.25 -41.48 -3.99
CA HIS A 186 23.05 -42.24 -4.35
C HIS A 186 21.83 -41.98 -3.44
N LYS A 187 22.04 -41.48 -2.21
CA LYS A 187 20.98 -41.04 -1.28
C LYS A 187 20.50 -39.61 -1.57
N MET A 188 21.32 -38.79 -2.25
CA MET A 188 21.01 -37.39 -2.54
C MET A 188 19.85 -37.25 -3.55
N PHE A 189 19.70 -38.22 -4.47
CA PHE A 189 18.58 -38.30 -5.42
C PHE A 189 17.22 -38.57 -4.77
N ARG A 190 17.17 -38.98 -3.49
CA ARG A 190 15.91 -39.17 -2.75
C ARG A 190 15.47 -37.94 -1.96
N MET A 191 16.28 -36.89 -1.90
CA MET A 191 15.92 -35.63 -1.23
C MET A 191 15.13 -34.72 -2.18
N ASN A 192 13.90 -35.10 -2.49
CA ASN A 192 12.89 -34.18 -3.00
C ASN A 192 12.52 -33.19 -1.88
N SER A 193 13.29 -32.12 -1.67
CA SER A 193 12.83 -30.90 -0.98
C SER A 193 13.88 -29.79 -0.74
N MET A 194 15.12 -29.87 -1.23
CA MET A 194 15.98 -28.67 -1.20
C MET A 194 15.94 -27.93 -2.54
N LEU A 195 15.05 -26.92 -2.59
CA LEU A 195 15.02 -25.84 -3.58
C LEU A 195 16.42 -25.21 -3.71
N LEU A 196 17.22 -25.72 -4.64
CA LEU A 196 18.41 -25.04 -5.15
C LEU A 196 17.95 -23.88 -6.04
N ARG A 197 17.74 -22.71 -5.42
CA ARG A 197 17.78 -21.43 -6.14
C ARG A 197 19.25 -21.09 -6.41
N VAL A 198 19.78 -21.60 -7.52
CA VAL A 198 21.00 -21.04 -8.11
C VAL A 198 20.58 -19.83 -8.93
N THR A 199 20.59 -18.65 -8.33
CA THR A 199 20.57 -17.40 -9.09
C THR A 199 22.01 -17.00 -9.37
N SER A 200 22.47 -17.23 -10.60
CA SER A 200 23.71 -16.67 -11.10
C SER A 200 23.51 -15.18 -11.40
N SER A 201 23.78 -14.33 -10.41
CA SER A 201 24.09 -12.92 -10.70
C SER A 201 25.50 -12.87 -11.29
N GLN A 202 25.61 -12.80 -12.62
CA GLN A 202 26.87 -12.37 -13.22
C GLN A 202 27.14 -10.93 -12.78
N VAL A 203 28.12 -10.79 -11.88
CA VAL A 203 28.69 -9.50 -11.51
C VAL A 203 29.44 -8.98 -12.73
N ASN A 204 28.88 -7.94 -13.33
CA ASN A 204 29.53 -7.16 -14.37
C ASN A 204 30.59 -6.29 -13.69
N SER A 205 31.81 -6.80 -13.54
CA SER A 205 32.97 -6.01 -13.11
C SER A 205 33.97 -5.95 -14.25
N ARG A 206 33.82 -4.94 -15.12
CA ARG A 206 34.91 -4.45 -15.97
C ARG A 206 35.19 -2.99 -15.65
N ASN A 207 36.36 -2.82 -15.03
CA ASN A 207 37.33 -1.74 -15.19
C ASN A 207 37.06 -0.40 -14.51
N LYS A 208 37.46 -0.31 -13.23
CA LYS A 208 38.19 0.86 -12.73
C LYS A 208 39.68 0.60 -12.93
N THR A 209 40.29 1.29 -13.89
CA THR A 209 41.75 1.45 -13.94
C THR A 209 42.07 2.76 -13.23
N ILE A 210 42.89 2.70 -12.17
CA ILE A 210 43.51 3.86 -11.54
C ILE A 210 45.03 3.74 -11.79
N ASN A 211 45.52 4.68 -12.57
CA ASN A 211 46.78 5.46 -12.54
C ASN A 211 48.20 4.82 -12.58
N GLU A 212 49.11 5.68 -13.07
CA GLU A 212 50.59 5.67 -13.02
C GLU A 212 51.25 4.83 -14.14
N PHE A 213 51.93 5.41 -15.14
CA PHE A 213 52.88 6.54 -15.19
C PHE A 213 52.59 7.55 -16.31
#